data_AF-A0A419A3H2-F1
#
_entry.id   AF-A0A419A3H2-F1
#
_cell.length_a   1.000
_cell.length_b   1.000
_cell.length_c   1.000
_cell.angle_alpha   90.00
_cell.angle_beta   90.00
_cell.angle_gamma   90.00
#
_symmetry.space_group_name_H-M   'P 1'
#
loop_
_entity.id
_entity.type
_entity.pdbx_description
1 polymer ?
#
loop_
_entity_poly.entity_id
_entity_poly.type
_entity_poly.pdbx_seq_one_letter_code
_entity_poly.pdbx_strand_id
1 'polypeptide(L)'
;MRVIARVGDKHICPRHGTNAIVEGGSGKIDGRAIARMGDKCACGGVIVEGDPNSTCDGRPVSYFGAKTSCGGIIAECTGSATLAG
;
A
#
# COMPACT_ATOMS: atom_id res chain seq x y z
N MET A 1 -11.64 -9.38 5.07
CA MET A 1 -10.29 -9.04 5.59
C MET A 1 -9.46 -8.47 4.46
N ARG A 2 -8.84 -7.30 4.64
CA ARG A 2 -7.92 -6.70 3.65
C ARG A 2 -6.51 -6.83 4.19
N VAL A 3 -5.60 -7.42 3.41
CA VAL A 3 -4.20 -7.58 3.81
C VAL A 3 -3.50 -6.22 3.77
N ILE A 4 -2.76 -5.89 4.83
CA ILE A 4 -2.01 -4.62 4.90
C ILE A 4 -0.89 -4.62 3.85
N ALA A 5 -0.82 -3.55 3.07
CA ALA A 5 0.20 -3.36 2.05
C ALA A 5 1.52 -2.85 2.67
N ARG A 6 2.64 -3.23 2.07
CA ARG A 6 3.98 -2.88 2.55
C ARG A 6 4.91 -2.51 1.41
N VAL A 7 5.99 -1.81 1.72
CA VAL A 7 7.08 -1.56 0.75
C VAL A 7 7.52 -2.86 0.11
N GLY A 8 7.55 -2.90 -1.23
CA GLY A 8 7.84 -4.06 -2.06
C GLY A 8 6.60 -4.84 -2.56
N ASP A 9 5.41 -4.60 -2.01
CA ASP A 9 4.18 -5.26 -2.49
C ASP A 9 3.78 -4.69 -3.85
N LYS A 10 3.05 -5.47 -4.64
CA LYS A 10 2.85 -5.14 -6.05
C LYS A 10 1.72 -4.17 -6.27
N HIS A 11 1.96 -3.20 -7.14
CA HIS A 11 1.03 -2.25 -7.72
C HIS A 11 0.87 -2.56 -9.21
N ILE A 12 -0.36 -2.64 -9.71
CA ILE A 12 -0.65 -2.74 -11.15
C ILE A 12 -1.01 -1.35 -11.66
N CYS A 13 -0.10 -0.76 -12.44
CA CYS A 13 -0.33 0.50 -13.14
C CYS A 13 -0.93 0.22 -14.53
N PRO A 14 -2.02 0.90 -14.93
CA PRO A 14 -2.59 0.73 -16.27
C PRO A 14 -1.69 1.26 -17.40
N ARG A 15 -0.65 2.06 -17.08
CA ARG A 15 0.27 2.66 -18.06
C ARG A 15 1.65 2.00 -18.10
N HIS A 16 2.15 1.57 -16.95
CA HIS A 16 3.52 1.06 -16.80
C HIS A 16 3.59 -0.42 -16.40
N GLY A 17 2.45 -1.09 -16.28
CA GLY A 17 2.37 -2.47 -15.82
C GLY A 17 2.65 -2.63 -14.32
N THR A 18 2.97 -3.85 -13.93
CA THR A 18 3.22 -4.24 -12.54
C THR A 18 4.55 -3.67 -12.04
N ASN A 19 4.51 -2.99 -10.90
CA ASN A 19 5.68 -2.46 -10.19
C ASN A 19 5.48 -2.53 -8.67
N ALA A 20 6.43 -2.06 -7.88
CA ALA A 20 6.39 -2.18 -6.41
C ALA A 20 5.99 -0.87 -5.71
N ILE A 21 5.44 -0.98 -4.50
CA ILE A 21 5.41 0.13 -3.54
C ILE A 21 6.85 0.41 -3.08
N VAL A 22 7.29 1.67 -3.08
CA VAL A 22 8.68 2.05 -2.76
C VAL A 22 8.83 2.97 -1.55
N GLU A 23 7.75 3.59 -1.09
CA GLU A 23 7.73 4.40 0.13
C GLU A 23 6.84 3.75 1.19
N GLY A 24 7.13 4.01 2.47
CA GLY A 24 6.40 3.45 3.60
C GLY A 24 6.66 4.23 4.88
N GLY A 25 5.93 3.88 5.94
CA GLY A 25 6.06 4.46 7.28
C GLY A 25 7.16 3.85 8.14
N SER A 26 7.21 4.30 9.40
CA SER A 26 8.17 3.81 10.41
C SER A 26 7.82 2.41 10.93
N GLY A 27 6.52 2.09 10.97
CA GLY A 27 6.01 0.78 11.37
C GLY A 27 6.34 -0.31 10.35
N LYS A 28 6.51 -1.55 10.82
CA LYS A 28 6.86 -2.70 9.99
C LYS A 28 5.98 -3.92 10.25
N ILE A 29 5.70 -4.68 9.19
CA ILE A 29 5.06 -5.99 9.23
C ILE A 29 5.95 -6.96 8.46
N ASP A 30 6.34 -8.07 9.08
CA ASP A 30 7.34 -9.03 8.60
C ASP A 30 8.62 -8.34 8.09
N GLY A 31 9.12 -7.36 8.86
CA GLY A 31 10.36 -6.63 8.56
C GLY A 31 10.28 -5.57 7.45
N ARG A 32 9.13 -5.44 6.76
CA ARG A 32 8.91 -4.47 5.68
C ARG A 32 8.04 -3.31 6.15
N ALA A 33 8.38 -2.09 5.73
CA ALA A 33 7.67 -0.89 6.13
C ALA A 33 6.21 -0.91 5.66
N ILE A 34 5.29 -0.46 6.51
CA ILE A 34 3.86 -0.39 6.21
C ILE A 34 3.62 0.70 5.16
N ALA A 35 2.89 0.37 4.10
CA ALA A 35 2.47 1.34 3.09
C ALA A 35 1.22 2.09 3.58
N ARG A 36 1.17 3.39 3.31
CA ARG A 36 0.11 4.28 3.78
C ARG A 36 -0.42 5.11 2.61
N MET A 37 -1.57 5.74 2.83
CA MET A 37 -2.03 6.81 1.94
C MET A 37 -0.96 7.90 1.82
N GLY A 38 -0.66 8.30 0.58
CA GLY A 38 0.37 9.27 0.23
C GLY A 38 1.73 8.67 -0.11
N ASP A 39 1.98 7.38 0.14
CA ASP A 39 3.23 6.72 -0.22
C ASP A 39 3.25 6.37 -1.73
N LYS A 40 4.44 6.40 -2.35
CA LYS A 40 4.61 6.16 -3.79
C LYS A 40 4.87 4.69 -4.17
N CYS A 41 4.45 4.38 -5.40
CA CYS A 41 4.86 3.22 -6.18
C CYS A 41 6.00 3.59 -7.14
N ALA A 42 6.75 2.59 -7.61
CA ALA A 42 7.96 2.81 -8.42
C ALA A 42 7.68 3.55 -9.74
N CYS A 43 6.47 3.47 -10.28
CA CYS A 43 6.08 4.24 -11.46
C CYS A 43 5.70 5.71 -11.17
N GLY A 44 5.89 6.18 -9.93
CA GLY A 44 5.51 7.53 -9.47
C GLY A 44 4.03 7.68 -9.08
N GLY A 45 3.22 6.63 -9.21
CA GLY A 45 1.85 6.63 -8.71
C GLY A 45 1.81 6.75 -7.19
N VAL A 46 0.82 7.44 -6.64
CA VAL A 46 0.66 7.68 -5.20
C VAL A 46 -0.53 6.89 -4.70
N ILE A 47 -0.40 6.20 -3.57
CA ILE A 47 -1.53 5.54 -2.91
C ILE A 47 -2.53 6.60 -2.43
N VAL A 48 -3.78 6.52 -2.86
CA VAL A 48 -4.84 7.49 -2.51
C VAL A 48 -5.94 6.90 -1.65
N GLU A 49 -5.82 5.62 -1.29
CA GLU A 49 -6.82 4.90 -0.49
C GLU A 49 -6.12 4.17 0.66
N GLY A 50 -6.73 4.26 1.85
CA GLY A 50 -6.26 3.60 3.06
C GLY A 50 -7.40 3.53 4.08
N ASP A 51 -7.22 2.71 5.11
CA ASP A 51 -8.22 2.50 6.15
C ASP A 51 -8.21 3.64 7.18
N PRO A 52 -9.33 4.35 7.38
CA PRO A 52 -9.36 5.51 8.28
C PRO A 52 -9.24 5.13 9.76
N ASN A 53 -9.54 3.89 10.13
CA ASN A 53 -9.52 3.41 11.51
C ASN A 53 -8.14 2.86 11.93
N SER A 54 -7.26 2.62 10.96
CA SER A 54 -5.94 2.03 11.17
C SER A 54 -4.88 2.95 10.59
N THR A 55 -4.06 3.56 11.45
CA THR A 55 -3.05 4.52 11.03
C THR A 55 -1.62 4.09 11.37
N CYS A 56 -0.68 4.52 10.54
CA CYS A 56 0.76 4.43 10.81
C CYS A 56 1.36 5.82 10.55
N ASP A 57 2.09 6.37 11.53
CA ASP A 57 2.59 7.76 11.52
C ASP A 57 1.49 8.80 11.22
N GLY A 58 0.28 8.58 11.75
CA GLY A 58 -0.87 9.47 11.55
C GLY A 58 -1.50 9.43 10.16
N ARG A 59 -1.08 8.51 9.27
CA ARG A 59 -1.68 8.32 7.94
C ARG A 59 -2.43 6.99 7.84
N PRO A 60 -3.57 6.94 7.13
CA PRO A 60 -4.31 5.70 6.89
C PRO A 60 -3.43 4.61 6.28
N VAL A 61 -3.49 3.40 6.83
CA VAL A 61 -2.75 2.23 6.33
C VAL A 61 -3.36 1.75 5.02
N SER A 62 -2.52 1.51 4.02
CA SER A 62 -2.93 0.97 2.72
C SER A 62 -3.06 -0.55 2.76
N TYR A 63 -3.79 -1.10 1.80
CA TYR A 63 -4.20 -2.51 1.80
C TYR A 63 -4.35 -3.06 0.38
N PHE A 64 -4.50 -4.39 0.28
CA PHE A 64 -4.83 -5.06 -0.97
C PHE A 64 -6.11 -4.49 -1.61
N GLY A 65 -5.99 -4.01 -2.84
CA GLY A 65 -7.06 -3.37 -3.61
C GLY A 65 -7.11 -1.84 -3.50
N ALA A 66 -6.27 -1.23 -2.66
CA ALA A 66 -6.24 0.22 -2.53
C ALA A 66 -5.89 0.92 -3.84
N LYS A 67 -6.62 1.99 -4.18
CA LYS A 67 -6.40 2.78 -5.38
C LYS A 67 -5.16 3.66 -5.32
N THR A 68 -4.63 3.96 -6.50
CA THR A 68 -3.52 4.89 -6.71
C THR A 68 -3.90 6.03 -7.66
N SER A 69 -3.17 7.14 -7.60
CA SER A 69 -3.41 8.35 -8.39
C SER A 69 -3.28 8.15 -9.90
N CYS A 70 -2.58 7.11 -10.36
CA CYS A 70 -2.50 6.76 -11.77
C CYS A 70 -3.66 5.89 -12.27
N GLY A 71 -4.68 5.64 -11.44
CA GLY A 71 -5.81 4.78 -11.73
C GLY A 71 -5.51 3.28 -11.60
N GLY A 72 -4.36 2.93 -11.01
CA GLY A 72 -3.98 1.55 -10.71
C GLY A 72 -4.40 1.12 -9.30
N ILE A 73 -4.04 -0.11 -8.92
CA ILE A 73 -4.37 -0.68 -7.61
C ILE A 73 -3.18 -1.43 -7.00
N ILE A 74 -3.14 -1.51 -5.67
CA ILE A 74 -2.28 -2.45 -4.96
C ILE A 74 -2.87 -3.86 -5.14
N ALA A 75 -2.12 -4.76 -5.77
CA ALA A 75 -2.66 -5.99 -6.35
C ALA A 75 -2.08 -7.29 -5.77
N GLU A 76 -0.97 -7.25 -5.04
CA GLU A 76 -0.45 -8.44 -4.36
C GLU A 76 0.20 -8.03 -3.03
N CYS A 77 -0.44 -8.40 -1.92
CA CYS A 77 0.06 -8.17 -0.57
C CYS A 77 0.36 -9.52 0.08
N THR A 78 1.61 -9.73 0.47
CA THR A 78 2.10 -11.01 1.04
C THR A 78 2.28 -10.96 2.56
N GLY A 79 1.65 -9.98 3.23
CA GLY A 79 1.83 -9.73 4.66
C GLY A 79 1.00 -10.65 5.54
N SER A 80 1.52 -10.93 6.73
CA SER A 80 0.82 -11.74 7.75
C SER A 80 -0.34 -10.99 8.43
N ALA A 81 -0.36 -9.66 8.38
CA ALA A 81 -1.35 -8.84 9.07
C ALA A 81 -2.49 -8.35 8.15
N THR A 82 -3.69 -8.31 8.71
CA THR A 82 -4.91 -7.86 8.03
C THR A 82 -5.64 -6.80 8.84
N LEU A 83 -6.38 -5.94 8.15
CA LEU A 83 -7.28 -4.98 8.79
C LEU A 83 -8.52 -5.70 9.32
N ALA A 84 -8.88 -5.40 10.56
CA ALA A 84 -10.17 -5.79 11.13
C ALA A 84 -11.28 -5.01 10.39
N GLY A 85 -12.31 -5.75 9.96
CA GLY A 85 -13.48 -5.18 9.29
C GLY A 85 -14.45 -4.55 10.27
#